data_AF-A0A954RFA5-F1
#
_entry.id   AF-A0A954RFA5-F1
#
_cell.length_a   1.000
_cell.length_b   1.000
_cell.length_c   1.000
_cell.angle_alpha   90.00
_cell.angle_beta   90.00
_cell.angle_gamma   90.00
#
_symmetry.space_group_name_H-M   'P 1'
#
loop_
_entity.id
_entity.type
_entity.pdbx_description
1 polymer ?
#
loop_
_entity_poly.entity_id
_entity_poly.type
_entity_poly.pdbx_seq_one_letter_code
_entity_poly.pdbx_strand_id
1 'polypeptide(L)'
;MPGKAARIEVTERQYELLEKIVASRTASVRLVQRAKIVLLAFKRLNNEEIGELVELNPQQVSVWRKRWRDDWQRLISVECTESLGELKKQIEQLFADRPRSGKASRF
;
A
#
# COMPACT_ATOMS: atom_id res chain seq x y z
N MET A 1 12.94 -2.94 20.35
CA MET A 1 13.53 -1.76 19.67
C MET A 1 12.55 -1.33 18.57
N PRO A 2 11.93 -0.14 18.62
CA PRO A 2 11.14 0.34 17.50
C PRO A 2 12.12 0.66 16.36
N GLY A 3 12.32 -0.32 15.48
CA GLY A 3 13.19 -0.17 14.30
C GLY A 3 12.65 0.98 13.46
N LYS A 4 13.50 1.98 13.21
CA LYS A 4 13.20 3.15 12.38
C LYS A 4 12.46 2.72 11.12
N ALA A 5 11.17 2.97 11.08
CA ALA A 5 10.32 2.43 10.03
C ALA A 5 10.78 3.01 8.68
N ALA A 6 10.92 2.15 7.66
CA ALA A 6 11.42 2.55 6.35
C ALA A 6 10.60 3.73 5.80
N ARG A 7 11.29 4.74 5.28
CA ARG A 7 10.65 5.90 4.65
C ARG A 7 9.81 5.40 3.47
N ILE A 8 8.53 5.75 3.49
CA ILE A 8 7.64 5.58 2.35
C ILE A 8 7.64 6.88 1.56
N GLU A 9 7.76 6.74 0.24
CA GLU A 9 7.70 7.82 -0.72
C GLU A 9 6.41 7.67 -1.53
N VAL A 10 5.77 8.79 -1.82
CA VAL A 10 4.48 8.90 -2.51
C VAL A 10 4.53 10.21 -3.28
N THR A 11 4.14 10.22 -4.55
CA THR A 11 3.97 11.47 -5.31
C THR A 11 2.66 12.14 -4.92
N GLU A 12 2.48 13.41 -5.28
CA GLU A 12 1.23 14.12 -5.02
C GLU A 12 0.02 13.41 -5.66
N ARG A 13 0.15 12.97 -6.92
CA ARG A 13 -0.92 12.23 -7.63
C ARG A 13 -1.23 10.89 -6.98
N GLN A 14 -0.21 10.14 -6.57
CA GLN A 14 -0.40 8.89 -5.83
C GLN A 14 -1.09 9.14 -4.48
N TYR A 15 -0.71 10.20 -3.77
CA TYR A 15 -1.28 10.59 -2.49
C TYR A 15 -2.78 10.91 -2.64
N GLU A 16 -3.17 11.72 -3.62
CA GLU A 16 -4.58 12.01 -3.91
C GLU A 16 -5.40 10.75 -4.25
N LEU A 17 -4.83 9.83 -5.03
CA LEU A 17 -5.50 8.57 -5.37
C LEU A 17 -5.70 7.69 -4.13
N LEU A 18 -4.70 7.61 -3.26
CA LEU A 18 -4.80 6.90 -1.99
C LEU A 18 -5.88 7.51 -1.09
N GLU A 19 -5.94 8.84 -0.98
CA GLU A 19 -7.00 9.52 -0.21
C GLU A 19 -8.39 9.24 -0.80
N LYS A 20 -8.54 9.27 -2.12
CA LYS A 20 -9.80 8.90 -2.81
C LYS A 20 -10.21 7.46 -2.53
N ILE A 21 -9.27 6.51 -2.49
CA ILE A 21 -9.54 5.12 -2.11
C ILE A 21 -10.04 5.06 -0.66
N VAL A 22 -9.35 5.74 0.26
CA VAL A 22 -9.71 5.73 1.69
C VAL A 22 -11.08 6.37 1.95
N ALA A 23 -11.46 7.40 1.19
CA ALA A 23 -12.75 8.06 1.29
C ALA A 23 -13.90 7.32 0.57
N SER A 24 -13.59 6.27 -0.22
CA SER A 24 -14.59 5.56 -1.01
C SER A 24 -15.51 4.71 -0.14
N ARG A 25 -16.83 4.88 -0.34
CA ARG A 25 -17.87 4.08 0.33
C ARG A 25 -18.07 2.69 -0.29
N THR A 26 -17.59 2.47 -1.50
CA THR A 26 -17.77 1.22 -2.27
C THR A 26 -16.50 0.40 -2.36
N ALA A 27 -15.35 0.94 -1.94
CA ALA A 27 -14.10 0.19 -1.88
C ALA A 27 -14.18 -0.89 -0.78
N SER A 28 -13.54 -2.03 -1.03
CA SER A 28 -13.44 -3.08 0.00
C SER A 28 -12.68 -2.58 1.22
N VAL A 29 -13.08 -3.03 2.41
CA VAL A 29 -12.42 -2.66 3.68
C VAL A 29 -10.92 -2.93 3.64
N ARG A 30 -10.50 -4.06 3.05
CA ARG A 30 -9.07 -4.42 2.92
C ARG A 30 -8.29 -3.44 2.06
N LEU A 31 -8.88 -3.00 0.94
CA LEU A 31 -8.26 -2.02 0.06
C LEU A 31 -8.09 -0.68 0.79
N VAL A 32 -9.12 -0.24 1.52
CA VAL A 32 -9.09 0.97 2.36
C VAL A 32 -8.01 0.87 3.44
N GLN A 33 -7.93 -0.24 4.18
CA GLN A 33 -6.90 -0.47 5.20
C GLN A 33 -5.49 -0.39 4.62
N ARG A 34 -5.25 -1.02 3.46
CA ARG A 34 -3.94 -1.04 2.79
C ARG A 34 -3.54 0.34 2.27
N ALA A 35 -4.49 1.11 1.73
CA ALA A 35 -4.24 2.49 1.34
C ALA A 35 -3.93 3.39 2.57
N LYS A 36 -4.68 3.22 3.68
CA LYS A 36 -4.40 3.92 4.95
C LYS A 36 -3.00 3.63 5.48
N ILE A 37 -2.52 2.39 5.39
CA ILE A 37 -1.16 2.02 5.79
C ILE A 37 -0.12 2.89 5.08
N VAL A 38 -0.25 3.07 3.76
CA VAL A 38 0.71 3.87 2.97
C VAL A 38 0.66 5.35 3.35
N LEU A 39 -0.55 5.92 3.50
CA LEU A 39 -0.73 7.32 3.91
C LEU A 39 -0.14 7.59 5.31
N LEU A 40 -0.40 6.72 6.28
CA LEU A 40 0.12 6.88 7.64
C LEU A 40 1.64 6.64 7.71
N ALA A 41 2.16 5.69 6.92
CA ALA A 41 3.59 5.46 6.80
C ALA A 41 4.33 6.65 6.15
N PHE A 42 3.71 7.32 5.18
CA PHE A 42 4.19 8.56 4.60
C PHE A 42 4.26 9.66 5.66
N LYS A 43 3.24 9.76 6.52
CA LYS A 43 3.19 10.63 7.72
C LYS A 43 4.16 10.23 8.85
N ARG A 44 5.07 9.28 8.60
CA ARG A 44 6.13 8.82 9.50
C ARG A 44 5.68 8.04 10.74
N LEU A 45 4.44 7.53 10.75
CA LEU A 45 4.03 6.62 11.82
C LEU A 45 4.77 5.27 11.71
N ASN A 46 5.02 4.68 12.87
CA ASN A 46 5.63 3.37 13.00
C ASN A 46 4.59 2.25 12.76
N ASN A 47 5.02 0.99 12.67
CA ASN A 47 4.10 -0.11 12.33
C ASN A 47 3.10 -0.44 13.45
N GLU A 48 3.42 -0.13 14.70
CA GLU A 48 2.55 -0.36 15.85
C GLU A 48 1.42 0.67 15.85
N GLU A 49 1.75 1.97 15.77
CA GLU A 49 0.79 3.07 15.66
C GLU A 49 -0.16 2.88 14.46
N ILE A 50 0.40 2.51 13.31
CA ILE A 50 -0.43 2.24 12.12
C ILE A 50 -1.34 1.04 12.37
N GLY A 51 -0.81 -0.04 12.96
CA GLY A 51 -1.54 -1.26 13.24
C GLY A 51 -2.77 -1.01 14.12
N GLU A 52 -2.62 -0.20 15.16
CA GLU A 52 -3.72 0.25 16.01
C GLU A 52 -4.78 1.03 15.23
N LEU A 53 -4.37 1.97 14.37
CA LEU A 53 -5.29 2.81 13.58
C LEU A 53 -6.03 2.07 12.47
N VAL A 54 -5.47 0.98 11.94
CA VAL A 54 -6.07 0.20 10.84
C VAL A 54 -6.58 -1.17 11.27
N GLU A 55 -6.50 -1.50 12.56
CA GLU A 55 -6.90 -2.78 13.15
C GLU A 55 -6.17 -3.99 12.55
N LEU A 56 -4.85 -3.86 12.35
CA LEU A 56 -3.98 -4.94 11.84
C LEU A 56 -2.76 -5.11 12.72
N ASN A 57 -2.16 -6.29 12.70
CA ASN A 57 -0.90 -6.48 13.43
C ASN A 57 0.27 -5.74 12.74
N PRO A 58 1.31 -5.34 13.48
CA PRO A 58 2.45 -4.60 12.91
C PRO A 58 3.19 -5.36 11.80
N GLN A 59 3.14 -6.70 11.80
CA GLN A 59 3.75 -7.53 10.78
C GLN A 59 3.02 -7.41 9.43
N GLN A 60 1.68 -7.36 9.44
CA GLN A 60 0.86 -7.12 8.25
C GLN A 60 1.12 -5.72 7.69
N VAL A 61 1.22 -4.71 8.56
CA VAL A 61 1.60 -3.34 8.16
C VAL A 61 2.96 -3.33 7.47
N SER A 62 3.95 -4.00 8.05
CA SER A 62 5.30 -4.12 7.47
C SER A 62 5.28 -4.73 6.06
N VAL A 63 4.48 -5.78 5.84
CA VAL A 63 4.34 -6.41 4.51
C VAL A 63 3.83 -5.42 3.46
N TRP A 64 2.80 -4.64 3.77
CA TRP A 64 2.22 -3.68 2.82
C TRP A 64 3.14 -2.49 2.57
N ARG A 65 3.85 -2.01 3.59
CA ARG A 65 4.87 -0.97 3.43
C ARG A 65 5.99 -1.44 2.50
N LYS A 66 6.47 -2.67 2.70
CA LYS A 66 7.49 -3.27 1.85
C LYS A 66 6.98 -3.39 0.41
N ARG A 67 5.78 -3.94 0.20
CA ARG A 67 5.18 -4.06 -1.14
C ARG A 67 5.07 -2.73 -1.86
N TRP A 68 4.63 -1.68 -1.17
CA TRP A 68 4.57 -0.34 -1.74
C TRP A 68 5.95 0.13 -2.19
N ARG A 69 6.93 0.10 -1.29
CA ARG A 69 8.29 0.55 -1.58
C ARG A 69 8.91 -0.24 -2.74
N ASP A 70 8.74 -1.55 -2.76
CA ASP A 70 9.33 -2.43 -3.77
C ASP A 70 8.68 -2.19 -5.16
N ASP A 71 7.42 -1.74 -5.22
CA ASP A 71 6.67 -1.47 -6.45
C ASP A 71 6.67 0.04 -6.85
N TRP A 72 7.18 0.92 -5.99
CA TRP A 72 7.03 2.36 -6.14
C TRP A 72 7.64 2.90 -7.44
N GLN A 73 8.83 2.44 -7.84
CA GLN A 73 9.44 2.87 -9.11
C GLN A 73 8.61 2.46 -10.34
N ARG A 74 7.92 1.31 -10.27
CA ARG A 74 6.99 0.88 -11.32
C ARG A 74 5.78 1.82 -11.38
N LEU A 75 5.23 2.21 -10.22
CA LEU A 75 4.13 3.18 -10.17
C LEU A 75 4.52 4.56 -10.71
N ILE A 76 5.75 5.02 -10.46
CA ILE A 76 6.29 6.25 -11.07
C ILE A 76 6.32 6.12 -12.60
N SER A 77 6.79 5.00 -13.12
CA SER A 77 6.83 4.76 -14.58
C SER A 77 5.42 4.85 -15.18
N VAL A 78 4.45 4.17 -14.57
CA VAL A 78 3.04 4.22 -14.98
C VAL A 78 2.47 5.65 -14.89
N GLU A 79 2.78 6.39 -13.83
CA GLU A 79 2.32 7.77 -13.65
C GLU A 79 2.85 8.72 -14.73
N CYS A 80 4.05 8.47 -15.26
CA CYS A 80 4.65 9.26 -16.33
C CYS A 80 4.16 8.88 -17.73
N THR A 81 3.80 7.61 -17.97
CA THR A 81 3.48 7.12 -19.31
C THR A 81 1.99 6.91 -19.56
N GLU A 82 1.20 6.64 -18.52
CA GLU A 82 -0.19 6.22 -18.62
C GLU A 82 -1.18 7.24 -18.04
N SER A 83 -2.47 6.96 -18.22
CA SER A 83 -3.55 7.76 -17.65
C SER A 83 -3.68 7.59 -16.12
N LEU A 84 -4.31 8.57 -15.46
CA LEU A 84 -4.65 8.50 -14.03
C LEU A 84 -5.53 7.28 -13.69
N GLY A 85 -6.40 6.84 -14.61
CA GLY A 85 -7.22 5.66 -14.43
C GLY A 85 -6.40 4.38 -14.35
N GLU A 86 -5.37 4.26 -15.20
CA GLU A 86 -4.45 3.11 -15.17
C GLU A 86 -3.57 3.15 -13.93
N LEU A 87 -3.05 4.33 -13.54
CA LEU A 87 -2.31 4.47 -12.27
C LEU A 87 -3.14 4.01 -11.08
N LYS A 88 -4.41 4.44 -11.00
CA LYS A 88 -5.33 4.01 -9.93
C LYS A 88 -5.50 2.49 -9.94
N LYS A 89 -5.74 1.89 -11.11
CA LYS A 89 -5.89 0.44 -11.25
C LYS A 89 -4.63 -0.31 -10.83
N GLN A 90 -3.44 0.20 -11.17
CA GLN A 90 -2.17 -0.40 -10.74
C GLN A 90 -1.97 -0.33 -9.23
N ILE A 91 -2.37 0.77 -8.58
CA ILE A 91 -2.38 0.89 -7.11
C ILE A 91 -3.37 -0.12 -6.49
N GLU A 92 -4.58 -0.24 -7.03
CA GLU A 92 -5.57 -1.22 -6.55
C GLU A 92 -5.09 -2.66 -6.72
N GLN A 93 -4.43 -2.98 -7.84
CA GLN A 93 -3.83 -4.29 -8.09
C GLN A 93 -2.66 -4.57 -7.15
N LEU A 94 -1.82 -3.58 -6.84
CA LEU A 94 -0.75 -3.71 -5.85
C LEU A 94 -1.33 -4.07 -4.47
N PHE A 95 -2.44 -3.44 -4.10
CA PHE A 95 -3.17 -3.74 -2.87
C PHE A 95 -4.09 -4.95 -2.95
N ALA A 96 -4.27 -5.58 -4.10
CA ALA A 96 -5.01 -6.82 -4.19
C ALA A 96 -4.22 -7.96 -3.52
N ASP A 97 -4.93 -8.96 -3.00
CA ASP A 97 -4.28 -10.20 -2.56
C ASP A 97 -3.70 -10.90 -3.80
N ARG A 98 -2.39 -10.77 -4.05
CA ARG A 98 -1.72 -11.70 -4.97
C ARG A 98 -2.02 -13.12 -4.49
N PRO A 99 -2.28 -14.08 -5.40
CA PRO A 99 -2.34 -15.49 -5.02
C PRO A 99 -1.13 -15.79 -4.13
N ARG A 100 -1.37 -16.37 -2.95
CA ARG A 100 -0.28 -16.98 -2.19
C ARG A 100 0.41 -17.89 -3.21
N SER A 101 1.66 -17.60 -3.56
CA SER A 101 2.46 -18.56 -4.31
C SER A 101 2.43 -19.82 -3.46
N GLY A 102 1.58 -20.76 -3.83
CA GLY A 102 1.52 -22.06 -3.19
C GLY A 102 2.93 -22.58 -3.28
N LYS A 103 3.52 -22.90 -2.13
CA LYS A 103 4.80 -23.62 -2.07
C LYS A 103 4.72 -24.70 -3.15
N ALA A 104 5.55 -24.59 -4.20
CA ALA A 104 5.55 -25.58 -5.26
C ALA A 104 5.70 -26.95 -4.58
N SER A 105 4.66 -27.77 -4.67
CA SER A 105 4.70 -29.14 -4.16
C SER A 105 5.83 -29.81 -4.92
N ARG A 106 6.94 -30.09 -4.23
CA ARG A 106 7.97 -30.97 -4.77
C ARG A 106 7.33 -32.36 -4.76
N PHE A 107 6.85 -32.79 -5.92
CA PHE A 107 6.59 -34.20 -6.20
C PHE A 107 7.91 -34.90 -6.47
#